data_AF-A0A0R3LPX9-F1
#
_entry.id   AF-A0A0R3LPX9-F1
#
_cell.length_a   1.000
_cell.length_b   1.000
_cell.length_c   1.000
_cell.angle_alpha   90.00
_cell.angle_beta   90.00
_cell.angle_gamma   90.00
#
_symmetry.space_group_name_H-M   'P 1'
#
loop_
_entity.id
_entity.type
_entity.pdbx_description
1 polymer ?
#
loop_
_entity_poly.entity_id
_entity_poly.type
_entity_poly.pdbx_seq_one_letter_code
_entity_poly.pdbx_strand_id
1 'polypeptide(L)' 'MSAMPFEDFETAYETLATAIDTAGTERETLFLTRLALVLGHELGDITAFRKAIKTALEGLEYDVHS' A
#
# COMPACT_ATOMS: atom_id res chain seq x y z
N MET A 1 -7.52 16.30 6.57
CA MET A 1 -6.72 15.36 5.77
C MET A 1 -7.33 15.36 4.39
N SER A 2 -6.70 16.02 3.42
CA SER A 2 -7.19 15.97 2.05
C SER A 2 -7.02 14.55 1.55
N ALA A 3 -8.13 13.91 1.19
CA ALA A 3 -8.08 12.68 0.41
C ALA A 3 -7.31 12.99 -0.88
N MET A 4 -6.42 12.09 -1.26
CA MET A 4 -5.73 12.16 -2.55
C MET A 4 -6.77 12.31 -3.66
N PRO A 5 -6.57 13.23 -4.63
CA PRO A 5 -7.42 13.33 -5.82
C PRO A 5 -7.58 11.96 -6.48
N PHE A 6 -8.74 11.70 -7.08
CA PHE A 6 -9.01 10.42 -7.74
C PHE A 6 -7.97 10.10 -8.83
N GLU A 7 -7.53 11.13 -9.55
CA GLU A 7 -6.51 11.04 -10.62
C GLU A 7 -5.14 10.58 -10.09
N ASP A 8 -4.73 11.14 -8.94
CA ASP A 8 -3.50 10.74 -8.26
C ASP A 8 -3.62 9.32 -7.68
N PHE A 9 -4.81 8.93 -7.23
CA PHE A 9 -5.07 7.59 -6.72
C PHE A 9 -5.02 6.52 -7.82
N GLU A 10 -5.62 6.78 -8.98
CA GLU A 10 -5.56 5.91 -10.16
C GLU A 10 -4.10 5.75 -10.62
N THR A 11 -3.37 6.86 -10.73
CA THR A 11 -1.94 6.84 -11.07
C THR A 11 -1.11 6.04 -10.08
N ALA A 12 -1.38 6.18 -8.78
CA ALA A 12 -0.69 5.42 -7.73
C ALA A 12 -1.00 3.92 -7.83
N TYR A 13 -2.25 3.55 -8.12
CA TYR A 13 -2.66 2.16 -8.30
C TYR A 13 -2.01 1.53 -9.53
N GLU A 14 -2.03 2.22 -10.69
CA GLU A 14 -1.36 1.75 -11.90
C GLU A 14 0.15 1.58 -11.71
N THR A 15 0.78 2.53 -10.99
CA THR A 15 2.21 2.46 -10.66
C THR A 15 2.51 1.25 -9.78
N LEU A 16 1.68 0.98 -8.78
CA LEU A 16 1.78 -0.19 -7.91
C LEU A 16 1.62 -1.49 -8.69
N ALA A 17 0.58 -1.59 -9.52
CA ALA A 17 0.32 -2.77 -10.36
C ALA A 17 1.51 -3.07 -11.28
N THR A 18 2.03 -2.05 -11.97
CA THR A 18 3.20 -2.20 -12.85
C THR A 18 4.45 -2.64 -12.09
N ALA A 19 4.66 -2.11 -10.88
CA ALA A 19 5.81 -2.46 -10.06
C ALA A 19 5.71 -3.90 -9.52
N ILE A 20 4.51 -4.34 -9.15
CA ILE A 20 4.22 -5.72 -8.75
C ILE A 20 4.50 -6.69 -9.91
N ASP A 21 3.97 -6.40 -11.10
CA ASP A 21 4.22 -7.20 -12.31
C ASP A 21 5.73 -7.28 -12.63
N THR A 22 6.45 -6.18 -12.46
CA THR A 22 7.90 -6.12 -12.65
C THR A 22 8.67 -6.96 -11.64
N ALA A 23 8.23 -6.98 -10.37
CA ALA A 23 8.82 -7.83 -9.34
C ALA A 23 8.59 -9.32 -9.64
N GLY A 24 7.43 -9.65 -10.20
CA GLY A 24 6.98 -10.99 -10.49
C GLY A 24 6.40 -11.70 -9.27
N THR A 25 5.54 -12.69 -9.51
CA THR A 25 4.73 -13.39 -8.49
C THR A 25 5.55 -14.01 -7.35
N GLU A 26 6.79 -14.44 -7.61
CA GLU A 26 7.68 -15.01 -6.57
C GLU A 26 8.22 -13.95 -5.59
N ARG A 27 8.27 -12.68 -6.01
CA ARG A 27 8.89 -11.58 -5.24
C ARG A 27 7.91 -10.48 -4.88
N GLU A 28 6.65 -10.57 -5.30
CA GLU A 28 5.59 -9.61 -4.96
C GLU A 28 5.52 -9.34 -3.46
N THR A 29 5.44 -10.39 -2.62
CA THR A 29 5.38 -10.24 -1.16
C THR A 29 6.62 -9.54 -0.61
N LEU A 30 7.80 -9.87 -1.13
CA LEU A 30 9.07 -9.25 -0.71
C LEU A 30 9.13 -7.78 -1.14
N PHE A 31 8.67 -7.47 -2.35
CA PHE A 31 8.58 -6.11 -2.87
C PHE A 31 7.62 -5.27 -2.04
N LEU A 32 6.40 -5.74 -1.80
CA LEU A 32 5.39 -5.04 -1.01
C LEU A 32 5.85 -4.81 0.43
N THR A 33 6.48 -5.81 1.05
CA THR A 33 7.08 -5.66 2.39
C THR A 33 8.15 -4.57 2.39
N ARG A 34 9.04 -4.56 1.39
CA ARG A 34 10.10 -3.56 1.28
C ARG A 34 9.53 -2.17 1.00
N LEU A 35 8.54 -2.05 0.14
CA LEU A 35 7.85 -0.80 -0.15
C LEU A 35 7.20 -0.22 1.11
N ALA A 36 6.50 -1.05 1.89
CA ALA A 36 5.89 -0.64 3.15
C ALA A 36 6.96 -0.14 4.15
N LEU A 37 8.09 -0.85 4.28
CA LEU A 37 9.19 -0.42 5.15
C LEU A 37 9.82 0.91 4.70
N VAL A 38 10.00 1.11 3.39
CA VAL A 38 10.49 2.38 2.83
C VAL A 38 9.52 3.51 3.12
N LEU A 39 8.22 3.33 2.87
CA LEU A 39 7.20 4.32 3.17
C LEU A 39 7.11 4.62 4.67
N GLY A 40 7.25 3.60 5.53
CA GLY A 40 7.30 3.78 6.98
C GLY A 40 8.52 4.57 7.45
N HIS A 41 9.67 4.38 6.79
CA HIS A 41 10.87 5.18 7.05
C HIS A 41 10.69 6.63 6.61
N GLU A 42 10.16 6.87 5.41
CA GLU A 42 9.88 8.21 4.87
C GLU A 42 8.84 8.95 5.72
N LEU A 43 7.85 8.23 6.26
CA LEU A 43 6.83 8.78 7.15
C LEU A 43 7.43 9.28 8.48
N GLY A 44 8.55 8.69 8.93
CA GLY A 44 9.25 9.07 10.17
C GLY A 44 8.47 8.81 11.46
N ASP A 45 7.26 8.26 11.39
CA ASP A 45 6.36 8.03 12.52
C ASP A 45 5.85 6.59 12.55
N ILE A 46 6.31 5.83 13.57
CA ILE A 46 5.97 4.43 13.76
C ILE A 46 4.50 4.23 14.16
N THR A 47 3.87 5.21 14.80
CA THR A 47 2.46 5.15 15.22
C THR A 47 1.55 5.27 14.01
N ALA A 48 1.83 6.23 13.13
CA ALA A 48 1.15 6.44 11.86
C ALA A 48 1.35 5.24 10.93
N PHE A 49 2.57 4.66 10.88
CA PHE A 49 2.84 3.44 10.13
C PHE A 49 2.02 2.25 10.64
N ARG A 50 2.00 2.00 11.96
CA ARG A 50 1.18 0.93 12.56
C ARG A 50 -0.32 1.15 12.32
N LYS A 51 -0.78 2.40 12.38
CA LYS A 51 -2.15 2.76 12.06
C LYS A 51 -2.49 2.44 10.61
N ALA A 52 -1.62 2.79 9.66
CA ALA A 52 -1.80 2.49 8.25
C ALA A 52 -1.89 0.98 7.98
N ILE A 53 -1.02 0.17 8.60
CA ILE A 53 -1.10 -1.30 8.51
C ILE A 53 -2.45 -1.79 9.02
N LYS A 54 -2.90 -1.32 10.19
CA LYS A 54 -4.18 -1.74 10.75
C LYS A 54 -5.34 -1.40 9.80
N THR A 55 -5.37 -0.16 9.28
CA THR A 55 -6.40 0.27 8.33
C THR A 55 -6.37 -0.53 7.03
N ALA A 56 -5.20 -0.88 6.52
CA ALA A 56 -5.08 -1.75 5.35
C ALA A 56 -5.64 -3.15 5.61
N LEU A 57 -5.36 -3.74 6.79
CA LEU A 57 -5.92 -5.04 7.19
C LEU A 57 -7.44 -5.00 7.36
N GLU A 58 -7.97 -3.96 8.00
CA GLU A 58 -9.43 -3.76 8.16
C GLU A 58 -10.14 -3.63 6.81
N GLY A 59 -9.48 -3.03 5.80
CA GLY A 59 -9.99 -2.93 4.43
C GLY A 59 -10.09 -4.27 3.70
N LEU A 60 -9.20 -5.22 4.00
CA LEU A 60 -9.24 -6.57 3.40
C LEU A 60 -10.40 -7.41 3.95
N GLU A 61 -10.77 -7.22 5.21
CA GLU A 61 -11.92 -7.92 5.82
C GLU A 61 -13.27 -7.42 5.28
N TYR A 62 -13.33 -6.18 4.78
CA TYR A 62 -14.55 -5.59 4.23
C TYR A 62 -14.91 -6.11 2.82
N ASP A 63 -13.94 -6.69 2.09
CA ASP A 63 -14.11 -7.17 0.71
C ASP A 63 -14.73 -8.58 0.61
N VAL A 64 -15.01 -9.26 1.73
CA VAL A 64 -15.50 -10.65 1.77
C VAL A 64 -17.03 -10.80 1.73
N HIS A 65 -17.82 -9.73 1.64
CA HIS A 65 -19.30 -9.80 1.70
C HIS A 65 -20.07 -8.96 0.67
N SER A 66 -19.67 -8.96 -0.61
CA SER A 66 -20.52 -8.48 -1.72
C SER A 66 -20.76 -9.55 -2.78
#